data_AF-A0A6P4YBM9-F1
#
_entry.id   AF-A0A6P4YBM9-F1
#
_cell.length_a   1.000
_cell.length_b   1.000
_cell.length_c   1.000
_cell.angle_alpha   90.00
_cell.angle_beta   90.00
_cell.angle_gamma   90.00
#
_symmetry.space_group_name_H-M   'P 1'
#
loop_
_entity.id
_entity.type
_entity.pdbx_description
1 polymer ?
#
loop_
_entity_poly.entity_id
_entity_poly.type
_entity_poly.pdbx_seq_one_letter_code
_entity_poly.pdbx_strand_id
1 'polypeptide(L)'
;MKQTGGVKVDRFKLCLCGPQEAGKSTLVESLQTGPFIAFFRDRITPGDQPHEPTPGVNVRTTNIPGVGQVSVWDFAGQSEYLVTHSMFMDAENTIFIVLYNIMDDIHTQKKKVHWWLCFIKSCNTKSKPYVILVASHADQTDTGGRQRASFILELMTSTFKDHLNISDEVFLLDCRKTRKTDMRRLKDLLARLKTTLLEHQRDIPKLCAEILKRLPKWAKEKCSPKCPVLQWAEYKEAAKEIDRFVDEDLLKTSSQYLAHLGEILFVPLQNADPIIVLKPNWLYTNVFGKVMAPENFPIQHLRTVNDIVMKEEIQRVFQDVADVDLLITLLQEFQLCHSFDGQEFIIPGLLTKTMPPDKWQPTANPTKTVYFGKQVQCADTTDMFSSAFFPRVQTRLMRELKNRPLLWRDGAKCFDINVESLIKLSPDGRAVNICVRSEQGDKPSCRQMLETMENILINALDDVSPGTTAEEWVLSARALREHREEFYSYSMDQINKAFSEDGIVYHEILGFIEDVDDLLYGGRDDDEEKQGAVGYTVQQTFQTQRVNQINVRGTGNVVITPGDTDGLCVTTETRTRYSSDTDTDTDTEMPVVNVIPELEM
;
A
#
# COMPACT_ATOMS: atom_id res chain seq x y z
N MET A 1 -27.39 -27.66 -3.68
CA MET A 1 -27.13 -26.65 -2.63
C MET A 1 -27.41 -27.24 -1.25
N LYS A 2 -26.39 -27.76 -0.54
CA LYS A 2 -26.50 -28.08 0.89
C LYS A 2 -25.93 -26.90 1.67
N GLN A 3 -26.71 -26.34 2.59
CA GLN A 3 -26.29 -25.29 3.51
C GLN A 3 -25.06 -25.77 4.31
N THR A 4 -23.88 -25.31 3.92
CA THR A 4 -22.65 -25.47 4.71
C THR A 4 -22.66 -24.41 5.81
N GLY A 5 -23.25 -24.74 6.97
CA GLY A 5 -23.20 -23.87 8.15
C GLY A 5 -21.78 -23.39 8.48
N GLY A 6 -21.62 -22.16 8.97
CA GLY A 6 -20.31 -21.57 9.24
C GLY A 6 -19.73 -21.92 10.63
N VAL A 7 -18.48 -21.55 10.86
CA VAL A 7 -17.77 -21.65 12.14
C VAL A 7 -17.46 -20.25 12.66
N LYS A 8 -17.93 -19.93 13.87
CA LYS A 8 -17.66 -18.62 14.48
C LYS A 8 -16.17 -18.44 14.76
N VAL A 9 -15.65 -17.26 14.44
CA VAL A 9 -14.28 -16.84 14.78
C VAL A 9 -14.36 -15.93 15.99
N ASP A 10 -13.45 -16.14 16.94
CA ASP A 10 -13.33 -15.30 18.12
C ASP A 10 -11.94 -14.64 18.19
N ARG A 11 -11.48 -14.09 17.07
CA ARG A 11 -10.13 -13.55 16.91
C ARG A 11 -10.15 -12.24 16.12
N PHE A 12 -9.40 -11.26 16.61
CA PHE A 12 -9.16 -9.96 15.97
C PHE A 12 -7.66 -9.75 15.75
N LYS A 13 -7.29 -8.73 14.96
CA LYS A 13 -5.90 -8.33 14.69
C LYS A 13 -5.49 -7.19 15.62
N LEU A 14 -4.32 -7.31 16.25
CA LEU A 14 -3.74 -6.29 17.10
C LEU A 14 -2.40 -5.84 16.51
N CYS A 15 -2.37 -4.64 15.94
CA CYS A 15 -1.21 -4.06 15.27
C CYS A 15 -0.48 -3.10 16.20
N LEU A 16 0.80 -3.33 16.44
CA LEU A 16 1.65 -2.44 17.24
C LEU A 16 2.50 -1.59 16.32
N CYS A 17 2.24 -0.30 16.34
CA CYS A 17 2.88 0.70 15.51
C CYS A 17 3.65 1.69 16.40
N GLY A 18 4.66 2.34 15.84
CA GLY A 18 5.44 3.32 16.58
C GLY A 18 6.92 3.29 16.21
N PRO A 19 7.68 4.33 16.60
CA PRO A 19 9.12 4.43 16.33
C PRO A 19 9.91 3.21 16.83
N GLN A 20 11.15 3.06 16.34
CA GLN A 20 12.11 2.14 16.93
C GLN A 20 12.20 2.36 18.45
N GLU A 21 12.38 1.28 19.20
CA GLU A 21 12.53 1.30 20.67
C GLU A 21 11.36 1.89 21.47
N ALA A 22 10.20 2.13 20.85
CA ALA A 22 9.01 2.59 21.56
C ALA A 22 8.42 1.59 22.59
N GLY A 23 9.00 0.38 22.71
CA GLY A 23 8.57 -0.68 23.64
C GLY A 23 7.50 -1.62 23.08
N LYS A 24 7.39 -1.74 21.76
CA LYS A 24 6.35 -2.52 21.06
C LYS A 24 6.42 -4.01 21.40
N SER A 25 7.53 -4.66 21.09
CA SER A 25 7.75 -6.08 21.38
C SER A 25 7.65 -6.38 22.87
N THR A 26 8.20 -5.51 23.73
CA THR A 26 8.07 -5.59 25.19
C THR A 26 6.61 -5.55 25.65
N LEU A 27 5.79 -4.66 25.08
CA LEU A 27 4.36 -4.59 25.39
C LEU A 27 3.65 -5.88 24.98
N VAL A 28 3.95 -6.46 23.81
CA VAL A 28 3.35 -7.74 23.39
C VAL A 28 3.63 -8.84 24.41
N GLU A 29 4.89 -8.97 24.83
CA GLU A 29 5.28 -9.99 25.79
C GLU A 29 4.60 -9.79 27.15
N SER A 30 4.46 -8.54 27.59
CA SER A 30 3.75 -8.21 28.83
C SER A 30 2.25 -8.48 28.75
N LEU A 31 1.61 -8.21 27.60
CA LEU A 31 0.20 -8.54 27.37
C LEU A 31 -0.06 -10.05 27.49
N GLN A 32 0.85 -10.86 26.95
CA GLN A 32 0.77 -12.34 26.95
C GLN A 32 1.05 -12.97 28.32
N THR A 33 1.76 -12.27 29.20
CA THR A 33 2.21 -12.86 30.47
C THR A 33 1.02 -13.12 31.40
N GLY A 34 0.78 -14.39 31.73
CA GLY A 34 -0.24 -14.82 32.69
C GLY A 34 0.08 -14.41 34.14
N PRO A 35 -0.92 -14.37 35.04
CA PRO A 35 -0.77 -13.84 36.38
C PRO A 35 0.33 -14.54 37.20
N PHE A 36 0.54 -15.85 37.05
CA PHE A 36 1.60 -16.56 37.79
C PHE A 36 3.02 -16.19 37.31
N ILE A 37 3.26 -16.15 36.00
CA ILE A 37 4.58 -15.82 35.41
C ILE A 37 4.92 -14.33 35.61
N ALA A 38 3.89 -13.47 35.58
CA ALA A 38 4.00 -12.04 35.87
C ALA A 38 4.64 -11.74 37.22
N PHE A 39 4.37 -12.58 38.24
CA PHE A 39 4.94 -12.42 39.58
C PHE A 39 6.46 -12.52 39.61
N PHE A 40 6.99 -13.49 38.84
CA PHE A 40 8.42 -13.74 38.75
C PHE A 40 9.08 -12.74 37.79
N ARG A 41 8.43 -12.43 36.66
CA ARG A 41 8.97 -11.50 35.66
C ARG A 41 9.12 -10.07 36.19
N ASP A 42 8.12 -9.52 36.88
CA ASP A 42 8.16 -8.15 37.43
C ASP A 42 9.32 -7.96 38.44
N ARG A 43 9.87 -9.06 38.99
CA ARG A 43 11.00 -9.11 39.93
C ARG A 43 12.36 -9.45 39.29
N ILE A 44 12.38 -10.03 38.09
CA ILE A 44 13.59 -10.66 37.52
C ILE A 44 14.15 -9.92 36.30
N THR A 45 13.38 -9.12 35.56
CA THR A 45 13.92 -8.40 34.38
C THR A 45 15.03 -7.41 34.79
N PRO A 46 16.31 -7.68 34.43
CA PRO A 46 17.36 -6.67 34.50
C PRO A 46 17.07 -5.61 33.44
N GLY A 47 17.46 -4.36 33.70
CA GLY A 47 17.22 -3.23 32.80
C GLY A 47 17.88 -3.34 31.41
N ASP A 48 18.83 -4.27 31.23
CA ASP A 48 19.80 -4.27 30.12
C ASP A 48 19.88 -5.61 29.37
N GLN A 49 18.75 -6.28 29.07
CA GLN A 49 18.80 -7.35 28.07
C GLN A 49 18.90 -6.73 26.67
N PRO A 50 19.89 -7.10 25.84
CA PRO A 50 19.96 -6.64 24.46
C PRO A 50 18.69 -7.06 23.74
N HIS A 51 17.91 -6.09 23.28
CA HIS A 51 16.70 -6.37 22.52
C HIS A 51 17.09 -6.66 21.07
N GLU A 52 16.75 -7.84 20.57
CA GLU A 52 16.92 -8.15 19.14
C GLU A 52 15.91 -7.34 18.33
N PRO A 53 16.32 -6.56 17.32
CA PRO A 53 15.40 -5.76 16.53
C PRO A 53 14.51 -6.65 15.67
N THR A 54 13.22 -6.34 15.59
CA THR A 54 12.25 -7.06 14.76
C THR A 54 12.57 -6.87 13.27
N PRO A 55 12.86 -7.93 12.49
CA PRO A 55 13.03 -7.82 11.04
C PRO A 55 11.67 -7.73 10.36
N GLY A 56 11.37 -6.61 9.70
CA GLY A 56 10.10 -6.41 9.00
C GLY A 56 8.89 -6.46 9.94
N VAL A 57 8.10 -7.52 9.86
CA VAL A 57 6.93 -7.71 10.73
C VAL A 57 6.97 -9.10 11.36
N ASN A 58 6.74 -9.17 12.67
CA ASN A 58 6.57 -10.42 13.37
C ASN A 58 5.08 -10.65 13.68
N VAL A 59 4.52 -11.71 13.10
CA VAL A 59 3.12 -12.09 13.25
C VAL A 59 3.02 -13.36 14.07
N ARG A 60 2.25 -13.32 15.15
CA ARG A 60 1.97 -14.48 16.00
C ARG A 60 0.53 -14.53 16.45
N THR A 61 -0.07 -15.73 16.39
CA THR A 61 -1.34 -15.99 17.06
C THR A 61 -1.08 -16.37 18.51
N THR A 62 -1.74 -15.71 19.44
CA THR A 62 -1.57 -15.92 20.88
C THR A 62 -2.89 -15.74 21.63
N ASN A 63 -2.89 -16.02 22.93
CA ASN A 63 -4.01 -15.77 23.83
C ASN A 63 -3.62 -14.72 24.87
N ILE A 64 -4.30 -13.58 24.90
CA ILE A 64 -4.11 -12.55 25.94
C ILE A 64 -5.06 -12.84 27.10
N PRO A 65 -4.58 -12.98 28.35
CA PRO A 65 -5.44 -13.19 29.51
C PRO A 65 -6.50 -12.09 29.65
N GLY A 66 -7.77 -12.49 29.71
CA GLY A 66 -8.92 -11.58 29.81
C GLY A 66 -9.45 -11.05 28.46
N VAL A 67 -8.72 -11.25 27.36
CA VAL A 67 -9.11 -10.78 26.01
C VAL A 67 -9.41 -11.96 25.07
N GLY A 68 -8.67 -13.07 25.20
CA GLY A 68 -8.82 -14.26 24.37
C GLY A 68 -7.81 -14.32 23.22
N GLN A 69 -8.16 -15.08 22.17
CA GLN A 69 -7.29 -15.30 21.02
C GLN A 69 -7.13 -14.02 20.18
N VAL A 70 -5.90 -13.72 19.78
CA VAL A 70 -5.54 -12.53 18.99
C VAL A 70 -4.41 -12.86 18.01
N SER A 71 -4.44 -12.25 16.83
CA SER A 71 -3.31 -12.21 15.91
C SER A 71 -2.53 -10.92 16.15
N VAL A 72 -1.35 -11.02 16.75
CA VAL A 72 -0.52 -9.85 17.08
C VAL A 72 0.49 -9.61 15.96
N TRP A 73 0.51 -8.37 15.48
CA TRP A 73 1.40 -7.87 14.43
C TRP A 73 2.34 -6.84 15.06
N ASP A 74 3.60 -7.22 15.23
CA ASP A 74 4.66 -6.34 15.74
C ASP A 74 5.46 -5.77 14.57
N PHE A 75 5.20 -4.51 14.23
CA PHE A 75 5.84 -3.84 13.11
C PHE A 75 7.22 -3.30 13.52
N ALA A 76 8.23 -3.52 12.70
CA ALA A 76 9.51 -2.87 12.85
C ALA A 76 9.36 -1.33 12.80
N GLY A 77 10.15 -0.61 13.59
CA GLY A 77 10.05 0.85 13.70
C GLY A 77 10.98 1.63 12.76
N GLN A 78 11.82 0.92 12.00
CA GLN A 78 12.75 1.50 11.03
C GLN A 78 12.02 1.90 9.75
N SER A 79 12.41 3.04 9.18
CA SER A 79 11.76 3.65 8.02
C SER A 79 11.76 2.79 6.76
N GLU A 80 12.80 2.00 6.57
CA GLU A 80 13.06 1.17 5.40
C GLU A 80 11.99 0.08 5.24
N TYR A 81 11.44 -0.41 6.36
CA TYR A 81 10.36 -1.40 6.35
C TYR A 81 8.97 -0.79 6.07
N LEU A 82 8.78 0.52 6.14
CA LEU A 82 7.45 1.14 6.00
C LEU A 82 6.81 0.89 4.63
N VAL A 83 7.64 0.72 3.59
CA VAL A 83 7.18 0.34 2.24
C VAL A 83 6.40 -0.97 2.30
N THR A 84 6.91 -2.00 2.96
CA THR A 84 6.23 -3.29 3.05
C THR A 84 5.14 -3.30 4.12
N HIS A 85 5.24 -2.47 5.16
CA HIS A 85 4.19 -2.36 6.18
C HIS A 85 2.85 -1.92 5.62
N SER A 86 2.84 -1.02 4.63
CA SER A 86 1.60 -0.54 3.98
C SER A 86 0.70 -1.69 3.48
N MET A 87 1.30 -2.80 3.04
CA MET A 87 0.61 -3.99 2.54
C MET A 87 -0.24 -4.72 3.60
N PHE A 88 -0.03 -4.39 4.88
CA PHE A 88 -0.67 -5.07 6.02
C PHE A 88 -1.54 -4.15 6.87
N MET A 89 -1.62 -2.87 6.52
CA MET A 89 -2.34 -1.85 7.29
C MET A 89 -3.85 -1.82 6.97
N ASP A 90 -4.29 -2.21 5.77
CA ASP A 90 -5.73 -2.40 5.47
C ASP A 90 -6.16 -3.80 5.93
N ALA A 91 -6.85 -3.88 7.07
CA ALA A 91 -7.34 -5.16 7.58
C ALA A 91 -8.60 -5.01 8.42
N GLU A 92 -9.59 -5.86 8.15
CA GLU A 92 -10.79 -5.96 8.98
C GLU A 92 -10.49 -6.45 10.40
N ASN A 93 -11.35 -6.05 11.34
CA ASN A 93 -11.26 -6.43 12.75
C ASN A 93 -9.89 -6.12 13.37
N THR A 94 -9.33 -4.97 13.01
CA THR A 94 -8.00 -4.53 13.46
C THR A 94 -8.10 -3.43 14.51
N ILE A 95 -7.29 -3.56 15.54
CA ILE A 95 -7.01 -2.52 16.53
C ILE A 95 -5.54 -2.15 16.41
N PHE A 96 -5.26 -0.86 16.26
CA PHE A 96 -3.91 -0.31 16.24
C PHE A 96 -3.55 0.23 17.62
N ILE A 97 -2.39 -0.16 18.14
CA ILE A 97 -1.76 0.50 19.29
C ILE A 97 -0.57 1.30 18.76
N VAL A 98 -0.63 2.63 18.87
CA VAL A 98 0.47 3.52 18.51
C VAL A 98 1.26 3.85 19.77
N LEU A 99 2.47 3.30 19.87
CA LEU A 99 3.38 3.55 20.98
C LEU A 99 4.31 4.72 20.66
N TYR A 100 4.52 5.58 21.66
CA TYR A 100 5.50 6.67 21.59
C TYR A 100 6.20 6.84 22.93
N ASN A 101 7.44 7.34 22.91
CA ASN A 101 8.23 7.52 24.12
C ASN A 101 7.82 8.81 24.85
N ILE A 102 7.38 8.71 26.11
CA ILE A 102 7.00 9.89 26.92
C ILE A 102 8.19 10.78 27.27
N MET A 103 9.42 10.29 27.12
CA MET A 103 10.66 11.01 27.40
C MET A 103 11.10 11.92 26.25
N ASP A 104 10.58 11.71 25.04
CA ASP A 104 10.79 12.64 23.94
C ASP A 104 10.23 14.03 24.31
N ASP A 105 10.78 15.10 23.74
CA ASP A 105 10.17 16.43 23.88
C ASP A 105 8.77 16.46 23.23
N ILE A 106 7.91 17.39 23.66
CA ILE A 106 6.51 17.42 23.24
C ILE A 106 6.34 17.59 21.72
N HIS A 107 7.25 18.30 21.07
CA HIS A 107 7.20 18.50 19.63
C HIS A 107 7.55 17.19 18.89
N THR A 108 8.56 16.47 19.36
CA THR A 108 8.92 15.14 18.84
C THR A 108 7.81 14.12 19.08
N GLN A 109 7.17 14.11 20.26
CA GLN A 109 6.00 13.27 20.53
C GLN A 109 4.87 13.54 19.53
N LYS A 110 4.49 14.83 19.38
CA LYS A 110 3.46 15.26 18.42
C LYS A 110 3.79 14.80 17.01
N LYS A 111 5.01 15.06 16.54
CA LYS A 111 5.45 14.71 15.18
C LYS A 111 5.38 13.21 14.94
N LYS A 112 5.91 12.39 15.86
CA LYS A 112 5.95 10.93 15.72
C LYS A 112 4.54 10.32 15.75
N VAL A 113 3.70 10.73 16.71
CA VAL A 113 2.32 10.21 16.81
C VAL A 113 1.50 10.62 15.60
N HIS A 114 1.53 11.90 15.23
CA HIS A 114 0.82 12.42 14.06
C HIS A 114 1.21 11.66 12.79
N TRP A 115 2.50 11.44 12.57
CA TRP A 115 2.98 10.69 11.40
C TRP A 115 2.40 9.28 11.33
N TRP A 116 2.39 8.53 12.45
CA TRP A 116 1.82 7.18 12.49
C TRP A 116 0.30 7.16 12.27
N LEU A 117 -0.41 8.18 12.75
CA LEU A 117 -1.85 8.32 12.51
C LEU A 117 -2.16 8.62 11.04
N CYS A 118 -1.39 9.52 10.41
CA CYS A 118 -1.46 9.74 8.97
C CYS A 118 -1.14 8.46 8.18
N PHE A 119 -0.17 7.65 8.61
CA PHE A 119 0.19 6.40 7.92
C PHE A 119 -0.91 5.33 8.05
N ILE A 120 -1.54 5.22 9.22
CA ILE A 120 -2.71 4.34 9.40
C ILE A 120 -3.87 4.84 8.53
N LYS A 121 -4.14 6.15 8.52
CA LYS A 121 -5.18 6.76 7.67
C LYS A 121 -4.92 6.45 6.20
N SER A 122 -3.73 6.76 5.67
CA SER A 122 -3.42 6.61 4.25
C SER A 122 -3.63 5.19 3.74
N CYS A 123 -3.45 4.18 4.59
CA CYS A 123 -3.63 2.79 4.19
C CYS A 123 -5.08 2.27 4.31
N ASN A 124 -6.07 3.02 4.82
CA ASN A 124 -7.40 2.50 5.17
C ASN A 124 -8.56 3.33 4.57
N THR A 125 -9.48 2.70 3.83
CA THR A 125 -10.68 3.38 3.23
C THR A 125 -12.04 2.93 3.70
N LYS A 126 -12.15 1.72 4.23
CA LYS A 126 -13.46 1.04 4.36
C LYS A 126 -14.18 1.35 5.68
N SER A 127 -13.48 1.87 6.68
CA SER A 127 -14.03 2.29 7.97
C SER A 127 -12.97 3.02 8.79
N LYS A 128 -13.38 3.90 9.71
CA LYS A 128 -12.45 4.55 10.66
C LYS A 128 -11.70 3.49 11.50
N PRO A 129 -10.37 3.35 11.35
CA PRO A 129 -9.58 2.39 12.13
C PRO A 129 -9.68 2.65 13.64
N TYR A 130 -9.70 1.60 14.46
CA TYR A 130 -9.64 1.73 15.92
C TYR A 130 -8.19 1.92 16.36
N VAL A 131 -7.93 3.01 17.07
CA VAL A 131 -6.57 3.37 17.50
C VAL A 131 -6.52 3.61 19.01
N ILE A 132 -5.49 3.08 19.65
CA ILE A 132 -5.15 3.32 21.05
C ILE A 132 -3.77 3.96 21.11
N LEU A 133 -3.67 5.13 21.74
CA LEU A 133 -2.38 5.78 22.00
C LEU A 133 -1.79 5.28 23.32
N VAL A 134 -0.52 4.90 23.30
CA VAL A 134 0.21 4.43 24.48
C VAL A 134 1.51 5.23 24.64
N ALA A 135 1.59 6.02 25.70
CA ALA A 135 2.84 6.63 26.15
C ALA A 135 3.67 5.59 26.90
N SER A 136 4.79 5.16 26.33
CA SER A 136 5.70 4.19 26.95
C SER A 136 6.76 4.86 27.83
N HIS A 137 7.61 4.07 28.49
CA HIS A 137 8.69 4.54 29.38
C HIS A 137 8.19 5.32 30.61
N ALA A 138 7.02 4.95 31.14
CA ALA A 138 6.47 5.58 32.34
C ALA A 138 7.35 5.43 33.60
N ASP A 139 8.31 4.52 33.60
CA ASP A 139 9.30 4.38 34.66
C ASP A 139 10.33 5.52 34.70
N GLN A 140 10.47 6.27 33.61
CA GLN A 140 11.46 7.33 33.46
C GLN A 140 10.87 8.73 33.55
N THR A 141 9.54 8.85 33.61
CA THR A 141 8.85 10.15 33.61
C THR A 141 8.61 10.69 35.01
N ASP A 142 8.54 12.01 35.09
CA ASP A 142 8.10 12.77 36.25
C ASP A 142 6.56 12.71 36.45
N THR A 143 6.06 13.38 37.50
CA THR A 143 4.63 13.54 37.77
C THR A 143 3.87 14.22 36.62
N GLY A 144 4.57 14.95 35.75
CA GLY A 144 4.09 15.63 34.54
C GLY A 144 3.71 14.71 33.37
N GLY A 145 4.18 13.45 33.36
CA GLY A 145 4.03 12.54 32.22
C GLY A 145 2.58 12.29 31.82
N ARG A 146 1.67 12.18 32.80
CA ARG A 146 0.26 11.91 32.52
C ARG A 146 -0.46 13.12 31.91
N GLN A 147 -0.14 14.36 32.30
CA GLN A 147 -0.70 15.53 31.63
C GLN A 147 -0.18 15.65 30.19
N ARG A 148 1.11 15.39 29.96
CA ARG A 148 1.68 15.37 28.60
C ARG A 148 1.01 14.33 27.71
N ALA A 149 0.77 13.13 28.22
CA ALA A 149 0.04 12.10 27.50
C ALA A 149 -1.42 12.49 27.20
N SER A 150 -2.11 13.13 28.16
CA SER A 150 -3.47 13.66 27.94
C SER A 150 -3.51 14.70 26.83
N PHE A 151 -2.56 15.65 26.84
CA PHE A 151 -2.48 16.70 25.83
C PHE A 151 -2.27 16.14 24.42
N ILE A 152 -1.36 15.17 24.25
CA ILE A 152 -1.16 14.50 22.96
C ILE A 152 -2.44 13.79 22.52
N LEU A 153 -3.12 13.09 23.42
CA LEU A 153 -4.35 12.39 23.10
C LEU A 153 -5.46 13.35 22.65
N GLU A 154 -5.70 14.43 23.40
CA GLU A 154 -6.70 15.45 23.07
C GLU A 154 -6.42 16.09 21.71
N LEU A 155 -5.15 16.46 21.45
CA LEU A 155 -4.73 17.04 20.18
C LEU A 155 -4.98 16.07 19.02
N MET A 156 -4.52 14.82 19.12
CA MET A 156 -4.67 13.83 18.05
C MET A 156 -6.13 13.44 17.82
N THR A 157 -6.92 13.31 18.90
CA THR A 157 -8.36 13.00 18.80
C THR A 157 -9.11 14.12 18.08
N SER A 158 -8.76 15.38 18.36
CA SER A 158 -9.34 16.52 17.64
C SER A 158 -8.91 16.54 16.17
N THR A 159 -7.62 16.33 15.88
CA THR A 159 -7.08 16.39 14.51
C THR A 159 -7.65 15.29 13.63
N PHE A 160 -7.82 14.06 14.13
CA PHE A 160 -8.22 12.89 13.33
C PHE A 160 -9.66 12.44 13.55
N LYS A 161 -10.51 13.28 14.16
CA LYS A 161 -11.90 12.95 14.54
C LYS A 161 -12.72 12.34 13.40
N ASP A 162 -12.55 12.85 12.19
CA ASP A 162 -13.31 12.43 11.02
C ASP A 162 -12.69 11.24 10.28
N HIS A 163 -11.52 10.76 10.71
CA HIS A 163 -10.75 9.73 10.02
C HIS A 163 -10.48 8.49 10.86
N LEU A 164 -10.29 8.61 12.17
CA LEU A 164 -9.87 7.52 13.07
C LEU A 164 -10.77 7.44 14.31
N ASN A 165 -11.00 6.23 14.81
CA ASN A 165 -11.66 5.97 16.09
C ASN A 165 -10.60 5.87 17.20
N ILE A 166 -10.12 7.02 17.67
CA ILE A 166 -9.10 7.10 18.72
C ILE A 166 -9.76 6.95 20.11
N SER A 167 -9.26 6.02 20.92
CA SER A 167 -9.69 5.83 22.32
C SER A 167 -9.41 7.07 23.17
N ASP A 168 -10.39 7.53 23.95
CA ASP A 168 -10.31 8.65 24.89
C ASP A 168 -9.54 8.34 26.19
N GLU A 169 -9.20 7.07 26.42
CA GLU A 169 -8.43 6.65 27.59
C GLU A 169 -6.92 6.97 27.48
N VAL A 170 -6.38 7.69 28.48
CA VAL A 170 -4.93 7.90 28.63
C VAL A 170 -4.25 6.65 29.20
N PHE A 171 -3.28 6.12 28.44
CA PHE A 171 -2.40 5.01 28.83
C PHE A 171 -0.94 5.47 28.94
N LEU A 172 -0.40 5.44 30.17
CA LEU A 172 1.00 5.71 30.47
C LEU A 172 1.63 4.45 31.08
N LEU A 173 2.45 3.76 30.29
CA LEU A 173 2.92 2.40 30.61
C LEU A 173 4.44 2.32 30.77
N ASP A 174 4.89 1.63 31.82
CA ASP A 174 6.14 0.86 31.76
C ASP A 174 5.78 -0.46 31.10
N CYS A 175 6.13 -0.61 29.82
CA CYS A 175 5.77 -1.77 29.02
C CYS A 175 6.32 -3.10 29.55
N ARG A 176 7.25 -3.09 30.51
CA ARG A 176 7.78 -4.30 31.17
C ARG A 176 6.88 -4.80 32.30
N LYS A 177 6.00 -3.94 32.83
CA LYS A 177 5.16 -4.24 34.00
C LYS A 177 3.79 -4.74 33.60
N THR A 178 3.44 -5.92 34.09
CA THR A 178 2.23 -6.65 33.67
C THR A 178 1.02 -6.42 34.58
N ARG A 179 1.25 -5.91 35.80
CA ARG A 179 0.25 -5.83 36.88
C ARG A 179 -0.17 -4.41 37.27
N LYS A 180 0.22 -3.39 36.50
CA LYS A 180 -0.14 -1.99 36.75
C LYS A 180 -1.58 -1.70 36.31
N THR A 181 -2.20 -0.70 36.92
CA THR A 181 -3.58 -0.28 36.65
C THR A 181 -3.83 -0.02 35.16
N ASP A 182 -2.94 0.72 34.49
CA ASP A 182 -3.09 1.04 33.07
C ASP A 182 -2.95 -0.19 32.16
N MET A 183 -2.16 -1.20 32.52
CA MET A 183 -2.08 -2.47 31.78
C MET A 183 -3.39 -3.26 31.89
N ARG A 184 -4.03 -3.27 33.07
CA ARG A 184 -5.34 -3.88 33.25
C ARG A 184 -6.41 -3.15 32.44
N ARG A 185 -6.43 -1.80 32.52
CA ARG A 185 -7.34 -0.96 31.73
C ARG A 185 -7.17 -1.19 30.23
N LEU A 186 -5.94 -1.36 29.74
CA LEU A 186 -5.66 -1.65 28.34
C LEU A 186 -6.26 -2.99 27.93
N LYS A 187 -6.10 -4.05 28.74
CA LYS A 187 -6.73 -5.36 28.48
C LYS A 187 -8.25 -5.27 28.50
N ASP A 188 -8.82 -4.53 29.45
CA ASP A 188 -10.27 -4.33 29.54
C ASP A 188 -10.81 -3.60 28.30
N LEU A 189 -10.12 -2.54 27.83
CA LEU A 189 -10.47 -1.84 26.59
C LEU A 189 -10.36 -2.76 25.35
N LEU A 190 -9.29 -3.54 25.23
CA LEU A 190 -9.13 -4.51 24.14
C LEU A 190 -10.25 -5.55 24.11
N ALA A 191 -10.69 -6.05 25.28
CA ALA A 191 -11.81 -6.98 25.37
C ALA A 191 -13.14 -6.36 24.93
N ARG A 192 -13.39 -5.09 25.30
CA ARG A 192 -14.58 -4.34 24.85
C ARG A 192 -14.56 -4.12 23.34
N LEU A 193 -13.44 -3.61 22.80
CA LEU A 193 -13.29 -3.36 21.36
C LEU A 193 -13.39 -4.65 20.55
N LYS A 194 -12.79 -5.76 21.02
CA LYS A 194 -12.99 -7.08 20.42
C LYS A 194 -14.48 -7.42 20.32
N THR A 195 -15.23 -7.25 21.41
CA THR A 195 -16.67 -7.55 21.40
C THR A 195 -17.42 -6.74 20.34
N THR A 196 -17.09 -5.44 20.22
CA THR A 196 -17.67 -4.55 19.20
C THR A 196 -17.28 -4.95 17.77
N LEU A 197 -16.00 -5.26 17.54
CA LEU A 197 -15.51 -5.69 16.22
C LEU A 197 -16.15 -7.01 15.77
N LEU A 198 -16.31 -7.95 16.70
CA LEU A 198 -16.79 -9.29 16.37
C LEU A 198 -18.32 -9.44 16.42
N GLU A 199 -19.06 -8.39 16.80
CA GLU A 199 -20.52 -8.44 16.95
C GLU A 199 -21.24 -8.84 15.66
N HIS A 200 -20.76 -8.33 14.51
CA HIS A 200 -21.34 -8.59 13.19
C HIS A 200 -20.44 -9.48 12.32
N GLN A 201 -19.42 -10.13 12.92
CA GLN A 201 -18.52 -10.97 12.16
C GLN A 201 -19.26 -12.19 11.63
N ARG A 202 -19.19 -12.38 10.31
CA ARG A 202 -19.75 -13.56 9.65
C ARG A 202 -18.96 -14.81 10.06
N ASP A 203 -19.67 -15.92 10.20
CA ASP A 203 -19.04 -17.21 10.41
C ASP A 203 -18.15 -17.59 9.22
N ILE A 204 -16.99 -18.21 9.50
CA ILE A 204 -16.09 -18.74 8.48
C ILE A 204 -16.76 -19.93 7.77
N PRO A 205 -16.71 -20.02 6.43
CA PRO A 205 -17.16 -21.19 5.70
C PRO A 205 -16.46 -22.48 6.15
N LYS A 206 -17.18 -23.60 6.22
CA LYS A 206 -16.63 -24.90 6.64
C LYS A 206 -15.34 -25.30 5.90
N LEU A 207 -15.29 -25.11 4.58
CA LEU A 207 -14.11 -25.44 3.79
C LEU A 207 -12.90 -24.63 4.25
N CYS A 208 -13.05 -23.32 4.46
CA CYS A 208 -12.01 -22.44 5.01
C CYS A 208 -11.54 -22.93 6.39
N ALA A 209 -12.47 -23.28 7.29
CA ALA A 209 -12.11 -23.80 8.61
C ALA A 209 -11.34 -25.13 8.53
N GLU A 210 -11.69 -26.03 7.61
CA GLU A 210 -10.95 -27.27 7.39
C GLU A 210 -9.58 -27.02 6.75
N ILE A 211 -9.47 -26.10 5.79
CA ILE A 211 -8.19 -25.66 5.21
C ILE A 211 -7.26 -25.18 6.33
N LEU A 212 -7.73 -24.28 7.21
CA LEU A 212 -6.95 -23.75 8.33
C LEU A 212 -6.38 -24.84 9.24
N LYS A 213 -7.15 -25.89 9.52
CA LYS A 213 -6.68 -27.05 10.31
C LYS A 213 -5.58 -27.83 9.59
N ARG A 214 -5.58 -27.85 8.25
CA ARG A 214 -4.61 -28.59 7.43
C ARG A 214 -3.36 -27.79 7.07
N LEU A 215 -3.42 -26.46 7.06
CA LEU A 215 -2.29 -25.59 6.70
C LEU A 215 -0.97 -25.98 7.40
N PRO A 216 -0.91 -26.25 8.73
CA PRO A 216 0.34 -26.64 9.38
C PRO A 216 0.92 -27.94 8.84
N LYS A 217 0.06 -28.91 8.53
CA LYS A 217 0.44 -30.21 7.94
C LYS A 217 0.94 -30.00 6.51
N TRP A 218 0.19 -29.27 5.67
CA TRP A 218 0.58 -29.01 4.29
C TRP A 218 1.90 -28.25 4.20
N ALA A 219 2.10 -27.21 5.01
CA ALA A 219 3.34 -26.46 5.05
C ALA A 219 4.55 -27.29 5.52
N LYS A 220 4.33 -28.43 6.20
CA LYS A 220 5.40 -29.33 6.66
C LYS A 220 5.67 -30.46 5.67
N GLU A 221 4.63 -31.03 5.07
CA GLU A 221 4.70 -32.27 4.28
C GLU A 221 4.71 -32.03 2.78
N LYS A 222 4.17 -30.90 2.30
CA LYS A 222 3.99 -30.60 0.87
C LYS A 222 4.83 -29.43 0.37
N CYS A 223 5.43 -28.65 1.27
CA CYS A 223 6.31 -27.55 0.93
C CYS A 223 7.78 -27.90 1.19
N SER A 224 8.68 -27.17 0.53
CA SER A 224 10.09 -27.15 0.95
C SER A 224 10.20 -26.63 2.40
N PRO A 225 11.06 -27.22 3.26
CA PRO A 225 11.24 -26.76 4.64
C PRO A 225 11.61 -25.28 4.75
N LYS A 226 12.29 -24.75 3.72
CA LYS A 226 12.73 -23.35 3.66
C LYS A 226 11.64 -22.44 3.07
N CYS A 227 10.75 -22.95 2.21
CA CYS A 227 9.79 -22.17 1.43
C CYS A 227 8.35 -22.73 1.57
N PRO A 228 7.51 -22.14 2.45
CA PRO A 228 6.14 -22.59 2.72
C PRO A 228 5.14 -22.08 1.67
N VAL A 229 5.45 -22.33 0.40
CA VAL A 229 4.69 -21.87 -0.77
C VAL A 229 4.25 -23.09 -1.57
N LEU A 230 3.05 -23.02 -2.15
CA LEU A 230 2.52 -23.99 -3.11
C LEU A 230 2.09 -23.28 -4.38
N GLN A 231 2.37 -23.89 -5.52
CA GLN A 231 1.72 -23.57 -6.78
C GLN A 231 0.24 -23.97 -6.71
N TRP A 232 -0.62 -23.33 -7.50
CA TRP A 232 -2.06 -23.61 -7.49
C TRP A 232 -2.39 -25.10 -7.67
N ALA A 233 -1.74 -25.77 -8.61
CA ALA A 233 -1.92 -27.19 -8.87
C ALA A 233 -1.63 -28.04 -7.62
N GLU A 234 -0.54 -27.75 -6.90
CA GLU A 234 -0.16 -28.47 -5.68
C GLU A 234 -1.13 -28.20 -4.53
N TYR A 235 -1.61 -26.96 -4.42
CA TYR A 235 -2.62 -26.56 -3.45
C TYR A 235 -3.97 -27.24 -3.71
N LYS A 236 -4.38 -27.35 -4.99
CA LYS A 236 -5.56 -28.11 -5.41
C LYS A 236 -5.46 -29.59 -5.03
N GLU A 237 -4.31 -30.23 -5.31
CA GLU A 237 -4.08 -31.61 -4.89
C GLU A 237 -4.09 -31.77 -3.36
N ALA A 238 -3.58 -30.78 -2.61
CA ALA A 238 -3.66 -30.78 -1.15
C ALA A 238 -5.11 -30.69 -0.64
N ALA A 239 -5.95 -29.87 -1.28
CA ALA A 239 -7.35 -29.67 -0.90
C ALA A 239 -8.20 -30.94 -1.07
N LYS A 240 -7.78 -31.90 -1.92
CA LYS A 240 -8.44 -33.21 -2.05
C LYS A 240 -8.39 -34.08 -0.79
N GLU A 241 -7.51 -33.77 0.17
CA GLU A 241 -7.51 -34.41 1.50
C GLU A 241 -8.73 -34.02 2.35
N ILE A 242 -9.36 -32.88 2.04
CA ILE A 242 -10.57 -32.39 2.71
C ILE A 242 -11.81 -32.91 1.95
N ASP A 243 -11.84 -32.70 0.64
CA ASP A 243 -12.90 -33.17 -0.24
C ASP A 243 -12.30 -33.60 -1.59
N ARG A 244 -12.42 -34.89 -1.91
CA ARG A 244 -11.89 -35.49 -3.16
C ARG A 244 -12.45 -34.82 -4.42
N PHE A 245 -13.64 -34.24 -4.34
CA PHE A 245 -14.33 -33.58 -5.45
C PHE A 245 -14.49 -32.08 -5.19
N VAL A 246 -13.53 -31.48 -4.45
CA VAL A 246 -13.55 -30.03 -4.19
C VAL A 246 -13.64 -29.27 -5.52
N ASP A 247 -14.65 -28.41 -5.59
CA ASP A 247 -14.87 -27.53 -6.73
C ASP A 247 -13.79 -26.43 -6.77
N GLU A 248 -13.25 -26.17 -7.96
CA GLU A 248 -12.10 -25.27 -8.12
C GLU A 248 -12.46 -23.80 -7.86
N ASP A 249 -13.63 -23.36 -8.32
CA ASP A 249 -14.13 -21.99 -8.10
C ASP A 249 -14.44 -21.76 -6.61
N LEU A 250 -15.03 -22.75 -5.95
CA LEU A 250 -15.25 -22.73 -4.51
C LEU A 250 -13.92 -22.69 -3.73
N LEU A 251 -12.92 -23.48 -4.14
CA LEU A 251 -11.60 -23.46 -3.51
C LEU A 251 -10.93 -22.09 -3.69
N LYS A 252 -10.97 -21.52 -4.90
CA LYS A 252 -10.42 -20.19 -5.20
C LYS A 252 -11.08 -19.11 -4.36
N THR A 253 -12.41 -19.10 -4.30
CA THR A 253 -13.18 -18.16 -3.47
C THR A 253 -12.87 -18.33 -1.98
N SER A 254 -12.71 -19.58 -1.52
CA SER A 254 -12.33 -19.89 -0.14
C SER A 254 -10.91 -19.43 0.20
N SER A 255 -9.96 -19.61 -0.72
CA SER A 255 -8.58 -19.15 -0.56
C SER A 255 -8.48 -17.63 -0.56
N GLN A 256 -9.22 -16.94 -1.43
CA GLN A 256 -9.32 -15.48 -1.42
C GLN A 256 -9.91 -14.96 -0.11
N TYR A 257 -10.96 -15.62 0.41
CA TYR A 257 -11.52 -15.29 1.72
C TYR A 257 -10.50 -15.50 2.85
N LEU A 258 -9.74 -16.60 2.84
CA LEU A 258 -8.67 -16.83 3.82
C LEU A 258 -7.52 -15.81 3.69
N ALA A 259 -7.22 -15.35 2.47
CA ALA A 259 -6.24 -14.30 2.22
C ALA A 259 -6.72 -12.95 2.80
N HIS A 260 -7.99 -12.61 2.65
CA HIS A 260 -8.61 -11.44 3.28
C HIS A 260 -8.51 -11.49 4.82
N LEU A 261 -8.67 -12.69 5.40
CA LEU A 261 -8.44 -12.90 6.84
C LEU A 261 -6.96 -12.84 7.25
N GLY A 262 -6.02 -12.87 6.30
CA GLY A 262 -4.57 -12.87 6.52
C GLY A 262 -4.00 -14.22 6.96
N GLU A 263 -4.71 -15.32 6.70
CA GLU A 263 -4.29 -16.67 7.11
C GLU A 263 -3.33 -17.32 6.10
N ILE A 264 -3.50 -16.97 4.82
CA ILE A 264 -2.61 -17.31 3.71
C ILE A 264 -2.40 -16.06 2.86
N LEU A 265 -1.48 -16.09 1.90
CA LEU A 265 -1.48 -15.12 0.80
C LEU A 265 -1.89 -15.81 -0.49
N PHE A 266 -2.81 -15.17 -1.20
CA PHE A 266 -3.23 -15.55 -2.54
C PHE A 266 -2.61 -14.54 -3.52
N VAL A 267 -1.57 -14.96 -4.24
CA VAL A 267 -0.82 -14.09 -5.15
C VAL A 267 -1.27 -14.37 -6.58
N PRO A 268 -2.13 -13.51 -7.17
CA PRO A 268 -2.53 -13.67 -8.56
C PRO A 268 -1.33 -13.37 -9.48
N LEU A 269 -1.19 -14.14 -10.56
CA LEU A 269 -0.22 -13.90 -11.63
C LEU A 269 -0.97 -13.49 -12.90
N GLN A 270 -0.40 -12.58 -13.70
CA GLN A 270 -1.09 -12.05 -14.89
C GLN A 270 -1.35 -13.12 -15.96
N ASN A 271 -0.42 -14.05 -16.17
CA ASN A 271 -0.48 -15.07 -17.23
C ASN A 271 -0.25 -16.50 -16.71
N ALA A 272 -0.51 -16.74 -15.43
CA ALA A 272 -0.26 -18.02 -14.79
C ALA A 272 -1.23 -18.28 -13.63
N ASP A 273 -1.23 -19.52 -13.18
CA ASP A 273 -1.96 -19.93 -11.98
C ASP A 273 -1.43 -19.19 -10.73
N PRO A 274 -2.31 -18.87 -9.77
CA PRO A 274 -1.92 -18.13 -8.57
C PRO A 274 -0.95 -18.92 -7.68
N ILE A 275 -0.09 -18.20 -6.96
CA ILE A 275 0.80 -18.76 -5.95
C ILE A 275 0.16 -18.62 -4.57
N ILE A 276 0.23 -19.69 -3.77
CA ILE A 276 -0.32 -19.72 -2.42
C ILE A 276 0.81 -19.76 -1.38
N VAL A 277 0.95 -18.68 -0.60
CA VAL A 277 1.87 -18.66 0.54
C VAL A 277 1.13 -19.16 1.78
N LEU A 278 1.46 -20.36 2.26
CA LEU A 278 0.77 -21.01 3.38
C LEU A 278 1.13 -20.42 4.75
N LYS A 279 2.31 -19.81 4.86
CA LYS A 279 2.78 -19.15 6.09
C LYS A 279 3.17 -17.70 5.77
N PRO A 280 2.23 -16.74 5.85
CA PRO A 280 2.52 -15.35 5.50
C PRO A 280 3.70 -14.74 6.29
N ASN A 281 3.87 -15.12 7.56
CA ASN A 281 4.98 -14.62 8.40
C ASN A 281 6.38 -14.92 7.82
N TRP A 282 6.54 -16.01 7.05
CA TRP A 282 7.79 -16.28 6.34
C TRP A 282 8.12 -15.18 5.33
N LEU A 283 7.12 -14.71 4.57
CA LEU A 283 7.31 -13.62 3.62
C LEU A 283 7.66 -12.32 4.35
N TYR A 284 7.02 -12.05 5.48
CA TYR A 284 7.18 -10.77 6.18
C TYR A 284 8.53 -10.64 6.88
N THR A 285 8.96 -11.69 7.58
CA THR A 285 10.19 -11.66 8.37
C THR A 285 11.39 -12.15 7.56
N ASN A 286 11.27 -13.28 6.85
CA ASN A 286 12.41 -13.93 6.21
C ASN A 286 12.68 -13.39 4.80
N VAL A 287 11.66 -12.87 4.12
CA VAL A 287 11.80 -12.22 2.81
C VAL A 287 11.88 -10.70 2.96
N PHE A 288 10.77 -10.03 3.25
CA PHE A 288 10.72 -8.56 3.34
C PHE A 288 11.65 -8.00 4.41
N GLY A 289 11.78 -8.70 5.54
CA GLY A 289 12.75 -8.38 6.58
C GLY A 289 14.20 -8.34 6.08
N LYS A 290 14.57 -9.17 5.10
CA LYS A 290 15.91 -9.17 4.47
C LYS A 290 16.03 -8.25 3.26
N VAL A 291 14.93 -7.99 2.55
CA VAL A 291 14.92 -7.07 1.39
C VAL A 291 15.08 -5.63 1.86
N MET A 292 14.34 -5.24 2.89
CA MET A 292 14.21 -3.85 3.34
C MET A 292 15.01 -3.55 4.62
N ALA A 293 15.97 -4.40 4.97
CA ALA A 293 16.74 -4.22 6.19
C ALA A 293 17.67 -2.99 6.05
N PRO A 294 17.79 -2.14 7.08
CA PRO A 294 18.81 -1.11 7.14
C PRO A 294 20.23 -1.68 7.03
N GLU A 295 21.19 -0.88 6.54
CA GLU A 295 22.58 -1.31 6.28
C GLU A 295 23.28 -1.96 7.50
N ASN A 296 22.97 -1.48 8.70
CA ASN A 296 23.56 -1.97 9.96
C ASN A 296 22.66 -2.96 10.72
N PHE A 297 21.64 -3.53 10.06
CA PHE A 297 20.74 -4.49 10.70
C PHE A 297 21.45 -5.83 10.94
N PRO A 298 21.29 -6.48 12.11
CA PRO A 298 22.08 -7.65 12.52
C PRO A 298 21.60 -8.97 11.85
N ILE A 299 21.31 -8.93 10.55
CA ILE A 299 20.95 -10.11 9.74
C ILE A 299 21.66 -10.03 8.39
N GLN A 300 21.79 -11.15 7.70
CA GLN A 300 22.13 -11.14 6.28
C GLN A 300 20.95 -10.59 5.47
N HIS A 301 21.16 -9.47 4.79
CA HIS A 301 20.17 -8.73 4.01
C HIS A 301 20.76 -8.29 2.66
N LEU A 302 19.89 -7.84 1.75
CA LEU A 302 20.29 -7.35 0.43
C LEU A 302 21.15 -6.09 0.53
N ARG A 303 22.15 -6.00 -0.34
CA ARG A 303 22.94 -4.79 -0.54
C ARG A 303 22.85 -4.32 -1.97
N THR A 304 22.78 -3.01 -2.15
CA THR A 304 22.77 -2.37 -3.46
C THR A 304 24.16 -1.86 -3.82
N VAL A 305 24.55 -2.00 -5.09
CA VAL A 305 25.70 -1.29 -5.66
C VAL A 305 25.15 -0.31 -6.68
N ASN A 306 25.35 0.99 -6.47
CA ASN A 306 24.78 2.04 -7.32
C ASN A 306 23.24 1.92 -7.50
N ASP A 307 22.53 1.62 -6.42
CA ASP A 307 21.06 1.42 -6.40
C ASP A 307 20.56 0.20 -7.22
N ILE A 308 21.46 -0.71 -7.62
CA ILE A 308 21.15 -1.95 -8.33
C ILE A 308 21.43 -3.16 -7.42
N VAL A 309 20.57 -4.18 -7.49
CA VAL A 309 20.77 -5.48 -6.86
C VAL A 309 20.99 -6.53 -7.95
N MET A 310 22.13 -7.21 -7.93
CA MET A 310 22.43 -8.29 -8.88
C MET A 310 21.72 -9.59 -8.48
N LYS A 311 21.36 -10.45 -9.44
CA LYS A 311 20.74 -11.76 -9.17
C LYS A 311 21.60 -12.62 -8.24
N GLU A 312 22.93 -12.54 -8.36
CA GLU A 312 23.88 -13.24 -7.48
C GLU A 312 23.76 -12.79 -6.02
N GLU A 313 23.47 -11.51 -5.78
CA GLU A 313 23.25 -10.99 -4.43
C GLU A 313 21.93 -11.52 -3.86
N ILE A 314 20.87 -11.57 -4.67
CA ILE A 314 19.60 -12.21 -4.29
C ILE A 314 19.84 -13.68 -3.95
N GLN A 315 20.59 -14.41 -4.79
CA GLN A 315 20.97 -15.79 -4.54
C GLN A 315 21.73 -15.94 -3.23
N ARG A 316 22.76 -15.13 -2.99
CA ARG A 316 23.59 -15.15 -1.79
C ARG A 316 22.77 -14.97 -0.51
N VAL A 317 21.78 -14.08 -0.53
CA VAL A 317 20.98 -13.71 0.65
C VAL A 317 19.82 -14.69 0.91
N PHE A 318 19.27 -15.28 -0.16
CA PHE A 318 18.01 -16.03 -0.10
C PHE A 318 18.09 -17.52 -0.46
N GLN A 319 19.25 -18.04 -0.87
CA GLN A 319 19.42 -19.49 -1.16
C GLN A 319 18.97 -20.42 -0.01
N ASP A 320 19.03 -19.92 1.24
CA ASP A 320 18.59 -20.66 2.43
C ASP A 320 17.16 -20.34 2.87
N VAL A 321 16.48 -19.44 2.17
CA VAL A 321 15.14 -18.95 2.47
C VAL A 321 14.12 -19.42 1.44
N ALA A 322 14.46 -19.45 0.15
CA ALA A 322 13.52 -19.76 -0.91
C ALA A 322 14.22 -20.32 -2.14
N ASP A 323 13.44 -20.92 -3.04
CA ASP A 323 13.81 -20.92 -4.45
C ASP A 323 13.88 -19.47 -4.96
N VAL A 324 14.98 -19.12 -5.62
CA VAL A 324 15.29 -17.71 -5.93
C VAL A 324 14.46 -17.19 -7.09
N ASP A 325 14.12 -18.02 -8.07
CA ASP A 325 13.27 -17.59 -9.18
C ASP A 325 11.81 -17.40 -8.73
N LEU A 326 11.31 -18.29 -7.86
CA LEU A 326 10.03 -18.11 -7.18
C LEU A 326 10.03 -16.83 -6.31
N LEU A 327 11.11 -16.58 -5.58
CA LEU A 327 11.25 -15.38 -4.77
C LEU A 327 11.21 -14.10 -5.61
N ILE A 328 11.96 -14.06 -6.71
CA ILE A 328 11.96 -12.95 -7.66
C ILE A 328 10.56 -12.71 -8.20
N THR A 329 9.87 -13.79 -8.60
CA THR A 329 8.47 -13.72 -9.06
C THR A 329 7.59 -13.08 -7.99
N LEU A 330 7.67 -13.54 -6.73
CA LEU A 330 6.91 -12.94 -5.63
C LEU A 330 7.24 -11.45 -5.46
N LEU A 331 8.51 -11.06 -5.46
CA LEU A 331 8.90 -9.65 -5.30
C LEU A 331 8.39 -8.74 -6.44
N GLN A 332 8.36 -9.25 -7.67
CA GLN A 332 7.82 -8.53 -8.83
C GLN A 332 6.29 -8.41 -8.78
N GLU A 333 5.58 -9.44 -8.32
CA GLU A 333 4.12 -9.41 -8.16
C GLU A 333 3.70 -8.55 -6.99
N PHE A 334 4.44 -8.61 -5.89
CA PHE A 334 4.40 -7.60 -4.85
C PHE A 334 5.04 -6.29 -5.29
N GLN A 335 5.26 -6.00 -6.59
CA GLN A 335 5.82 -4.78 -7.21
C GLN A 335 6.94 -4.08 -6.42
N LEU A 336 7.73 -4.83 -5.65
CA LEU A 336 8.85 -4.33 -4.87
C LEU A 336 10.10 -4.15 -5.74
N CYS A 337 10.19 -4.92 -6.82
CA CYS A 337 11.30 -4.84 -7.75
C CYS A 337 10.86 -5.00 -9.21
N HIS A 338 11.77 -4.65 -10.11
CA HIS A 338 11.67 -4.95 -11.53
C HIS A 338 13.06 -5.25 -12.12
N SER A 339 13.10 -5.96 -13.24
CA SER A 339 14.32 -6.23 -14.02
C SER A 339 14.00 -6.23 -15.50
N PHE A 340 14.90 -5.69 -16.31
CA PHE A 340 14.78 -5.63 -17.77
C PHE A 340 15.53 -6.78 -18.47
N ASP A 341 16.50 -7.40 -17.80
CA ASP A 341 17.40 -8.42 -18.35
C ASP A 341 17.42 -9.72 -17.53
N GLY A 342 16.72 -9.75 -16.39
CA GLY A 342 16.70 -10.87 -15.45
C GLY A 342 17.94 -11.00 -14.56
N GLN A 343 18.90 -10.06 -14.66
CA GLN A 343 20.15 -10.06 -13.89
C GLN A 343 20.25 -8.84 -12.96
N GLU A 344 19.94 -7.66 -13.48
CA GLU A 344 19.92 -6.41 -12.72
C GLU A 344 18.51 -6.14 -12.21
N PHE A 345 18.36 -6.02 -10.89
CA PHE A 345 17.11 -5.68 -10.24
C PHE A 345 17.16 -4.29 -9.64
N ILE A 346 16.13 -3.50 -9.93
CA ILE A 346 15.89 -2.21 -9.28
C ILE A 346 14.82 -2.42 -8.23
N ILE A 347 15.10 -1.98 -7.00
CA ILE A 347 14.16 -1.99 -5.87
C ILE A 347 13.89 -0.53 -5.52
N PRO A 348 12.79 0.09 -6.00
CA PRO A 348 12.57 1.53 -5.84
C PRO A 348 12.59 2.02 -4.39
N GLY A 349 12.13 1.18 -3.45
CA GLY A 349 12.18 1.49 -2.01
C GLY A 349 13.59 1.54 -1.40
N LEU A 350 14.63 1.13 -2.14
CA LEU A 350 16.04 1.17 -1.72
C LEU A 350 16.87 2.22 -2.47
N LEU A 351 16.27 3.02 -3.36
CA LEU A 351 16.99 4.06 -4.08
C LEU A 351 17.53 5.10 -3.08
N THR A 352 18.82 5.40 -3.16
CA THR A 352 19.49 6.33 -2.25
C THR A 352 19.76 7.70 -2.88
N LYS A 353 20.02 7.73 -4.19
CA LYS A 353 20.36 8.95 -4.93
C LYS A 353 19.12 9.81 -5.15
N THR A 354 19.24 11.12 -4.92
CA THR A 354 18.27 12.12 -5.39
C THR A 354 18.52 12.45 -6.84
N MET A 355 17.50 12.93 -7.55
CA MET A 355 17.65 13.31 -8.95
C MET A 355 18.69 14.43 -9.11
N PRO A 356 19.72 14.23 -9.94
CA PRO A 356 20.71 15.26 -10.24
C PRO A 356 20.12 16.42 -11.04
N PRO A 357 20.54 17.68 -10.78
CA PRO A 357 20.04 18.85 -11.52
C PRO A 357 20.28 18.77 -13.05
N ASP A 358 21.35 18.13 -13.51
CA ASP A 358 21.68 18.01 -14.93
C ASP A 358 20.67 17.16 -15.73
N LYS A 359 19.81 16.39 -15.05
CA LYS A 359 18.82 15.51 -15.71
C LYS A 359 17.58 16.25 -16.22
N TRP A 360 17.36 17.47 -15.76
CA TRP A 360 16.28 18.34 -16.20
C TRP A 360 16.80 19.77 -16.42
N GLN A 361 17.35 20.02 -17.60
CA GLN A 361 17.96 21.29 -17.98
C GLN A 361 17.18 21.96 -19.12
N PRO A 362 17.33 23.29 -19.31
CA PRO A 362 16.76 23.98 -20.46
C PRO A 362 17.08 23.27 -21.78
N THR A 363 16.04 23.15 -22.61
CA THR A 363 16.11 22.56 -23.95
C THR A 363 16.90 23.44 -24.89
N ALA A 364 17.48 22.89 -25.96
CA ALA A 364 18.28 23.65 -26.90
C ALA A 364 17.52 24.81 -27.57
N ASN A 365 16.19 24.69 -27.75
CA ASN A 365 15.34 25.71 -28.34
C ASN A 365 14.15 26.09 -27.44
N PRO A 366 14.36 26.89 -26.36
CA PRO A 366 13.33 27.19 -25.37
C PRO A 366 12.08 27.90 -25.91
N THR A 367 12.19 28.59 -27.05
CA THR A 367 11.05 29.32 -27.65
C THR A 367 10.08 28.39 -28.38
N LYS A 368 10.55 27.21 -28.83
CA LYS A 368 9.72 26.18 -29.46
C LYS A 368 9.20 25.16 -28.45
N THR A 369 9.91 24.99 -27.33
CA THR A 369 9.56 23.99 -26.33
C THR A 369 8.25 24.34 -25.62
N VAL A 370 7.34 23.38 -25.61
CA VAL A 370 6.11 23.43 -24.80
C VAL A 370 6.32 22.67 -23.50
N TYR A 371 5.73 23.18 -22.42
CA TYR A 371 5.74 22.56 -21.08
C TYR A 371 4.31 22.46 -20.59
N PHE A 372 3.95 21.32 -20.02
CA PHE A 372 2.70 21.12 -19.30
C PHE A 372 2.99 20.39 -18.00
N GLY A 373 2.08 20.48 -17.05
CA GLY A 373 2.20 19.64 -15.89
C GLY A 373 1.03 19.68 -14.94
N LYS A 374 0.99 18.64 -14.11
CA LYS A 374 0.01 18.45 -13.05
C LYS A 374 0.73 18.21 -11.74
N GLN A 375 0.07 18.56 -10.65
CA GLN A 375 0.51 18.25 -9.30
C GLN A 375 -0.62 17.52 -8.58
N VAL A 376 -0.28 16.42 -7.93
CA VAL A 376 -1.18 15.70 -7.02
C VAL A 376 -0.68 15.95 -5.62
N GLN A 377 -1.48 16.65 -4.80
CA GLN A 377 -1.09 17.14 -3.47
C GLN A 377 -2.04 16.61 -2.39
N CYS A 378 -1.51 16.26 -1.23
CA CYS A 378 -2.31 15.91 -0.05
C CYS A 378 -3.22 17.09 0.37
N ALA A 379 -4.52 16.81 0.57
CA ALA A 379 -5.53 17.85 0.79
C ALA A 379 -5.33 18.64 2.10
N ASP A 380 -5.10 17.95 3.22
CA ASP A 380 -4.90 18.60 4.52
C ASP A 380 -3.81 17.95 5.34
N THR A 381 -3.47 18.49 6.52
CA THR A 381 -2.36 17.99 7.36
C THR A 381 -2.50 16.53 7.82
N THR A 382 -3.70 15.97 7.82
CA THR A 382 -3.95 14.57 8.15
C THR A 382 -3.63 13.61 7.00
N ASP A 383 -3.46 14.12 5.78
CA ASP A 383 -3.11 13.34 4.59
C ASP A 383 -1.60 13.17 4.40
N MET A 384 -1.23 11.97 3.96
CA MET A 384 0.11 11.67 3.44
C MET A 384 0.01 10.59 2.37
N PHE A 385 0.97 10.53 1.46
CA PHE A 385 1.16 9.32 0.68
C PHE A 385 1.80 8.22 1.54
N SER A 386 1.32 6.97 1.41
CA SER A 386 1.96 5.86 2.11
C SER A 386 3.40 5.69 1.63
N SER A 387 4.27 5.13 2.48
CA SER A 387 5.67 4.93 2.10
C SER A 387 5.87 4.01 0.89
N ALA A 388 4.86 3.23 0.51
CA ALA A 388 4.90 2.42 -0.70
C ALA A 388 4.49 3.16 -1.97
N PHE A 389 3.79 4.29 -1.87
CA PHE A 389 3.18 5.00 -2.99
C PHE A 389 4.18 5.31 -4.10
N PHE A 390 5.20 6.12 -3.81
CA PHE A 390 6.14 6.54 -4.83
C PHE A 390 7.01 5.38 -5.37
N PRO A 391 7.53 4.46 -4.54
CA PRO A 391 8.12 3.22 -5.03
C PRO A 391 7.20 2.43 -5.97
N ARG A 392 5.88 2.44 -5.73
CA ARG A 392 4.89 1.79 -6.60
C ARG A 392 4.75 2.46 -7.94
N VAL A 393 4.64 3.79 -7.95
CA VAL A 393 4.66 4.58 -9.18
C VAL A 393 5.89 4.21 -10.00
N GLN A 394 7.07 4.19 -9.38
CA GLN A 394 8.32 3.83 -10.06
C GLN A 394 8.34 2.41 -10.61
N THR A 395 7.86 1.41 -9.85
CA THR A 395 7.75 0.04 -10.37
C THR A 395 6.78 -0.07 -11.54
N ARG A 396 5.64 0.64 -11.50
CA ARG A 396 4.67 0.65 -12.60
C ARG A 396 5.23 1.32 -13.85
N LEU A 397 5.93 2.45 -13.71
CA LEU A 397 6.65 3.08 -14.82
C LEU A 397 7.61 2.10 -15.50
N MET A 398 8.35 1.29 -14.74
CA MET A 398 9.24 0.28 -15.32
C MET A 398 8.48 -0.86 -16.03
N ARG A 399 7.31 -1.26 -15.53
CA ARG A 399 6.52 -2.37 -16.08
C ARG A 399 5.69 -1.99 -17.31
N GLU A 400 5.19 -0.76 -17.34
CA GLU A 400 4.16 -0.33 -18.30
C GLU A 400 4.74 0.48 -19.46
N LEU A 401 5.89 1.13 -19.27
CA LEU A 401 6.53 1.91 -20.31
C LEU A 401 7.41 1.05 -21.22
N LYS A 402 7.40 1.39 -22.52
CA LYS A 402 8.28 0.75 -23.52
C LYS A 402 9.75 1.08 -23.30
N ASN A 403 10.04 2.33 -22.95
CA ASN A 403 11.39 2.81 -22.71
C ASN A 403 11.72 2.73 -21.21
N ARG A 404 12.91 2.23 -20.89
CA ARG A 404 13.41 2.12 -19.50
C ARG A 404 13.50 3.51 -18.88
N PRO A 405 12.72 3.81 -17.82
CA PRO A 405 12.80 5.10 -17.13
C PRO A 405 14.11 5.22 -16.33
N LEU A 406 14.53 6.47 -16.09
CA LEU A 406 15.60 6.77 -15.12
C LEU A 406 14.96 7.06 -13.77
N LEU A 407 15.46 6.45 -12.70
CA LEU A 407 14.84 6.50 -11.37
C LEU A 407 15.82 7.04 -10.32
N TRP A 408 15.26 7.76 -9.35
CA TRP A 408 15.91 8.30 -8.16
C TRP A 408 14.96 8.19 -6.97
N ARG A 409 15.46 8.30 -5.75
CA ARG A 409 14.64 8.22 -4.53
C ARG A 409 13.44 9.17 -4.55
N ASP A 410 13.61 10.35 -5.15
CA ASP A 410 12.65 11.44 -5.14
C ASP A 410 12.16 11.83 -6.55
N GLY A 411 12.47 11.02 -7.57
CA GLY A 411 12.07 11.36 -8.94
C GLY A 411 12.18 10.21 -9.95
N ALA A 412 11.57 10.43 -11.11
CA ALA A 412 11.69 9.58 -12.28
C ALA A 412 11.73 10.45 -13.53
N LYS A 413 12.50 10.05 -14.53
CA LYS A 413 12.49 10.64 -15.87
C LYS A 413 12.09 9.57 -16.89
N CYS A 414 11.02 9.85 -17.62
CA CYS A 414 10.49 9.02 -18.68
C CYS A 414 10.65 9.76 -20.01
N PHE A 415 10.73 9.03 -21.11
CA PHE A 415 10.93 9.61 -22.42
C PHE A 415 10.31 8.74 -23.51
N ASP A 416 9.83 9.40 -24.53
CA ASP A 416 9.41 8.85 -25.82
C ASP A 416 10.10 9.66 -26.93
N ILE A 417 9.80 9.38 -28.20
CA ILE A 417 10.52 9.92 -29.37
C ILE A 417 10.66 11.45 -29.31
N ASN A 418 9.57 12.19 -29.05
CA ASN A 418 9.54 13.66 -29.09
C ASN A 418 9.18 14.31 -27.75
N VAL A 419 9.05 13.52 -26.67
CA VAL A 419 8.51 13.97 -25.39
C VAL A 419 9.30 13.39 -24.23
N GLU A 420 9.59 14.23 -23.25
CA GLU A 420 10.14 13.80 -21.97
C GLU A 420 9.18 14.15 -20.83
N SER A 421 9.12 13.29 -19.82
CA SER A 421 8.40 13.53 -18.58
C SER A 421 9.35 13.48 -17.39
N LEU A 422 9.22 14.43 -16.48
CA LEU A 422 9.79 14.44 -15.15
C LEU A 422 8.68 14.23 -14.12
N ILE A 423 8.85 13.24 -13.26
CA ILE A 423 8.00 13.03 -12.09
C ILE A 423 8.85 13.29 -10.86
N LYS A 424 8.41 14.18 -9.96
CA LYS A 424 9.18 14.60 -8.78
C LYS A 424 8.32 14.62 -7.52
N LEU A 425 8.75 13.88 -6.50
CA LEU A 425 8.17 13.93 -5.16
C LEU A 425 8.67 15.18 -4.43
N SER A 426 7.77 15.89 -3.76
CA SER A 426 8.14 17.05 -2.94
C SER A 426 9.02 16.65 -1.76
N PRO A 427 9.88 17.55 -1.23
CA PRO A 427 10.77 17.23 -0.12
C PRO A 427 10.06 16.74 1.16
N ASP A 428 8.83 17.20 1.39
CA ASP A 428 7.99 16.77 2.51
C ASP A 428 7.20 15.47 2.23
N GLY A 429 7.24 14.97 0.99
CA GLY A 429 6.56 13.76 0.55
C GLY A 429 5.05 13.92 0.39
N ARG A 430 4.54 15.15 0.29
CA ARG A 430 3.10 15.45 0.30
C ARG A 430 2.53 15.93 -1.03
N ALA A 431 3.39 16.11 -2.03
CA ALA A 431 2.98 16.39 -3.40
C ALA A 431 3.84 15.63 -4.40
N VAL A 432 3.25 15.21 -5.52
CA VAL A 432 3.97 14.69 -6.67
C VAL A 432 3.70 15.59 -7.87
N ASN A 433 4.76 16.04 -8.51
CA ASN A 433 4.73 16.92 -9.67
C ASN A 433 5.03 16.09 -10.91
N ILE A 434 4.16 16.16 -11.91
CA ILE A 434 4.35 15.56 -13.23
C ILE A 434 4.53 16.71 -14.22
N CYS A 435 5.73 16.81 -14.80
CA CYS A 435 6.08 17.80 -15.81
C CYS A 435 6.38 17.08 -17.11
N VAL A 436 5.75 17.50 -18.21
CA VAL A 436 6.01 16.98 -19.55
C VAL A 436 6.48 18.11 -20.46
N ARG A 437 7.36 17.80 -21.40
CA ARG A 437 7.81 18.76 -22.41
C ARG A 437 8.07 18.13 -23.77
N SER A 438 7.95 18.93 -24.81
CA SER A 438 8.41 18.60 -26.16
C SER A 438 9.23 19.74 -26.72
N GLU A 439 10.50 19.47 -27.08
CA GLU A 439 11.35 20.45 -27.76
C GLU A 439 10.83 20.84 -29.15
N GLN A 440 10.02 19.97 -29.76
CA GLN A 440 9.45 20.18 -31.08
C GLN A 440 8.09 20.88 -31.05
N GLY A 441 7.56 21.19 -29.86
CA GLY A 441 6.23 21.73 -29.70
C GLY A 441 5.13 20.70 -29.97
N ASP A 442 5.44 19.39 -29.86
CA ASP A 442 4.50 18.30 -30.06
C ASP A 442 3.54 18.20 -28.87
N LYS A 443 2.53 19.07 -28.91
CA LYS A 443 1.45 19.09 -27.94
C LYS A 443 0.81 17.68 -27.84
N PRO A 444 0.31 17.03 -28.93
CA PRO A 444 -0.42 15.76 -28.81
C PRO A 444 0.30 14.68 -28.00
N SER A 445 1.61 14.52 -28.27
CA SER A 445 2.43 13.56 -27.53
C SER A 445 2.62 13.96 -26.05
N CYS A 446 2.69 15.27 -25.73
CA CYS A 446 2.73 15.74 -24.34
C CYS A 446 1.44 15.38 -23.58
N ARG A 447 0.26 15.50 -24.20
CA ARG A 447 -1.02 15.08 -23.58
C ARG A 447 -0.99 13.62 -23.22
N GLN A 448 -0.67 12.79 -24.20
CA GLN A 448 -0.69 11.35 -24.04
C GLN A 448 0.29 10.91 -22.95
N MET A 449 1.48 11.51 -22.92
CA MET A 449 2.46 11.26 -21.85
C MET A 449 1.91 11.67 -20.49
N LEU A 450 1.34 12.88 -20.36
CA LEU A 450 0.80 13.39 -19.09
C LEU A 450 -0.34 12.50 -18.57
N GLU A 451 -1.31 12.16 -19.42
CA GLU A 451 -2.42 11.24 -19.10
C GLU A 451 -1.90 9.86 -18.68
N THR A 452 -0.88 9.34 -19.36
CA THR A 452 -0.27 8.05 -18.99
C THR A 452 0.36 8.10 -17.60
N MET A 453 1.15 9.15 -17.31
CA MET A 453 1.80 9.31 -16.01
C MET A 453 0.77 9.51 -14.88
N GLU A 454 -0.27 10.30 -15.15
CA GLU A 454 -1.37 10.55 -14.22
C GLU A 454 -2.14 9.28 -13.90
N ASN A 455 -2.51 8.49 -14.91
CA ASN A 455 -3.18 7.20 -14.71
C ASN A 455 -2.34 6.24 -13.85
N ILE A 456 -1.03 6.15 -14.10
CA ILE A 456 -0.13 5.34 -13.28
C ILE A 456 -0.13 5.82 -11.82
N LEU A 457 -0.10 7.13 -11.61
CA LEU A 457 -0.07 7.74 -10.29
C LEU A 457 -1.39 7.53 -9.53
N ILE A 458 -2.53 7.83 -10.14
CA ILE A 458 -3.85 7.65 -9.53
C ILE A 458 -4.10 6.18 -9.19
N ASN A 459 -3.82 5.27 -10.12
CA ASN A 459 -3.95 3.83 -9.84
C ASN A 459 -3.04 3.39 -8.69
N ALA A 460 -1.82 3.95 -8.57
CA ALA A 460 -0.95 3.64 -7.44
C ALA A 460 -1.49 4.24 -6.12
N LEU A 461 -2.07 5.44 -6.17
CA LEU A 461 -2.66 6.11 -5.02
C LEU A 461 -3.82 5.26 -4.46
N ASP A 462 -4.73 4.83 -5.33
CA ASP A 462 -5.88 4.00 -4.98
C ASP A 462 -5.47 2.63 -4.42
N ASP A 463 -4.37 2.06 -4.91
CA ASP A 463 -3.96 0.71 -4.49
C ASP A 463 -3.19 0.68 -3.17
N VAL A 464 -2.33 1.67 -2.90
CA VAL A 464 -1.44 1.64 -1.72
C VAL A 464 -1.59 2.82 -0.76
N SER A 465 -2.36 3.84 -1.11
CA SER A 465 -2.71 4.96 -0.23
C SER A 465 -4.20 5.30 -0.31
N PRO A 466 -5.10 4.30 -0.22
CA PRO A 466 -6.51 4.50 -0.54
C PRO A 466 -7.17 5.54 0.40
N GLY A 467 -6.70 5.67 1.65
CA GLY A 467 -7.28 6.60 2.63
C GLY A 467 -6.73 8.02 2.55
N THR A 468 -5.84 8.29 1.60
CA THR A 468 -5.28 9.62 1.35
C THR A 468 -6.23 10.43 0.49
N THR A 469 -6.64 11.59 0.99
CA THR A 469 -7.33 12.58 0.17
C THR A 469 -6.28 13.44 -0.54
N ALA A 470 -6.36 13.49 -1.86
CA ALA A 470 -5.48 14.29 -2.69
C ALA A 470 -6.28 15.22 -3.60
N GLU A 471 -5.67 16.36 -3.90
CA GLU A 471 -6.18 17.37 -4.81
C GLU A 471 -5.29 17.47 -6.05
N GLU A 472 -5.90 17.76 -7.18
CA GLU A 472 -5.22 17.98 -8.44
C GLU A 472 -5.05 19.48 -8.72
N TRP A 473 -3.85 19.83 -9.16
CA TRP A 473 -3.42 21.19 -9.44
C TRP A 473 -2.71 21.24 -10.78
N VAL A 474 -2.74 22.39 -11.46
CA VAL A 474 -2.07 22.61 -12.76
C VAL A 474 -0.75 23.33 -12.53
N LEU A 475 0.36 22.80 -13.04
CA LEU A 475 1.67 23.43 -12.89
C LEU A 475 1.80 24.69 -13.77
N SER A 476 2.48 25.72 -13.26
CA SER A 476 2.81 26.94 -14.00
C SER A 476 3.74 26.63 -15.18
N ALA A 477 3.25 26.79 -16.40
CA ALA A 477 4.02 26.57 -17.62
C ALA A 477 5.23 27.51 -17.72
N ARG A 478 5.08 28.76 -17.26
CA ARG A 478 6.14 29.76 -17.17
C ARG A 478 7.22 29.34 -16.19
N ALA A 479 6.87 28.93 -14.98
CA ALA A 479 7.86 28.48 -13.99
C ALA A 479 8.64 27.26 -14.50
N LEU A 480 7.96 26.33 -15.18
CA LEU A 480 8.59 25.18 -15.84
C LEU A 480 9.55 25.62 -16.96
N ARG A 481 9.15 26.58 -17.80
CA ARG A 481 9.98 27.13 -18.89
C ARG A 481 11.21 27.88 -18.37
N GLU A 482 11.07 28.55 -17.24
CA GLU A 482 12.16 29.24 -16.54
C GLU A 482 13.07 28.28 -15.74
N HIS A 483 12.74 26.98 -15.67
CA HIS A 483 13.48 25.97 -14.89
C HIS A 483 13.69 26.40 -13.43
N ARG A 484 12.62 26.93 -12.82
CA ARG A 484 12.61 27.29 -11.39
C ARG A 484 12.86 26.02 -10.55
N GLU A 485 13.58 26.20 -9.43
CA GLU A 485 13.88 25.09 -8.51
C GLU A 485 12.60 24.59 -7.80
N GLU A 486 11.70 25.50 -7.46
CA GLU A 486 10.40 25.20 -6.87
C GLU A 486 9.32 25.01 -7.94
N PHE A 487 8.38 24.11 -7.66
CA PHE A 487 7.17 23.94 -8.45
C PHE A 487 6.10 24.92 -7.99
N TYR A 488 5.46 25.54 -8.97
CA TYR A 488 4.39 26.49 -8.77
C TYR A 488 3.15 25.98 -9.50
N SER A 489 1.98 26.13 -8.89
CA SER A 489 0.75 25.50 -9.36
C SER A 489 -0.48 26.35 -9.06
N TYR A 490 -1.56 26.04 -9.78
CA TYR A 490 -2.88 26.63 -9.65
C TYR A 490 -3.89 25.55 -9.30
N SER A 491 -4.81 25.87 -8.40
CA SER A 491 -5.97 25.01 -8.15
C SER A 491 -6.88 24.99 -9.38
N MET A 492 -7.65 23.92 -9.54
CA MET A 492 -8.64 23.84 -10.62
C MET A 492 -9.70 24.95 -10.51
N ASP A 493 -10.04 25.42 -9.30
CA ASP A 493 -10.95 26.55 -9.11
C ASP A 493 -10.39 27.85 -9.68
N GLN A 494 -9.09 28.13 -9.49
CA GLN A 494 -8.43 29.28 -10.09
C GLN A 494 -8.43 29.20 -11.62
N ILE A 495 -8.13 28.02 -12.17
CA ILE A 495 -8.13 27.78 -13.62
C ILE A 495 -9.54 27.96 -14.20
N ASN A 496 -10.55 27.32 -13.61
CA ASN A 496 -11.94 27.41 -14.06
C ASN A 496 -12.49 28.84 -13.98
N LYS A 497 -12.12 29.58 -12.92
CA LYS A 497 -12.49 30.99 -12.77
C LYS A 497 -11.86 31.84 -13.87
N ALA A 498 -10.54 31.74 -14.07
CA ALA A 498 -9.82 32.48 -15.11
C ALA A 498 -10.41 32.19 -16.51
N PHE A 499 -10.73 30.93 -16.79
CA PHE A 499 -11.38 30.51 -18.04
C PHE A 499 -12.75 31.17 -18.25
N SER A 500 -13.54 31.34 -17.19
CA SER A 500 -14.85 32.01 -17.26
C SER A 500 -14.78 33.54 -17.39
N GLU A 501 -13.59 34.12 -17.20
CA GLU A 501 -13.36 35.57 -17.21
C GLU A 501 -12.64 35.98 -18.50
N ASP A 502 -11.34 36.27 -18.44
CA ASP A 502 -10.52 36.74 -19.56
C ASP A 502 -9.49 35.71 -20.06
N GLY A 503 -9.51 34.49 -19.52
CA GLY A 503 -8.56 33.43 -19.82
C GLY A 503 -7.21 33.61 -19.13
N ILE A 504 -7.08 34.57 -18.20
CA ILE A 504 -5.81 34.90 -17.56
C ILE A 504 -5.84 34.47 -16.09
N VAL A 505 -4.91 33.60 -15.69
CA VAL A 505 -4.68 33.27 -14.30
C VAL A 505 -3.55 34.11 -13.72
N TYR A 506 -3.77 34.66 -12.52
CA TYR A 506 -2.76 35.42 -11.79
C TYR A 506 -2.09 34.56 -10.72
N HIS A 507 -0.76 34.50 -10.76
CA HIS A 507 0.03 33.80 -9.77
C HIS A 507 0.29 34.70 -8.55
N GLU A 508 -0.35 34.40 -7.43
CA GLU A 508 -0.30 35.24 -6.21
C GLU A 508 1.12 35.44 -5.66
N ILE A 509 1.94 34.38 -5.65
CA ILE A 509 3.30 34.41 -5.10
C ILE A 509 4.29 35.14 -6.01
N LEU A 510 4.30 34.80 -7.31
CA LEU A 510 5.29 35.28 -8.26
C LEU A 510 4.88 36.56 -8.98
N GLY A 511 3.60 36.95 -8.86
CA GLY A 511 3.06 38.19 -9.42
C GLY A 511 2.99 38.22 -10.95
N PHE A 512 3.15 37.07 -11.62
CA PHE A 512 2.97 36.98 -13.06
C PHE A 512 1.56 36.51 -13.42
N ILE A 513 1.20 36.77 -14.67
CA ILE A 513 -0.01 36.27 -15.32
C ILE A 513 0.35 35.18 -16.33
N GLU A 514 -0.53 34.21 -16.49
CA GLU A 514 -0.43 33.15 -17.49
C GLU A 514 -1.77 32.96 -18.20
N ASP A 515 -1.71 32.57 -19.47
CA ASP A 515 -2.88 32.21 -20.26
C ASP A 515 -3.28 30.77 -19.92
N VAL A 516 -4.57 30.54 -19.68
CA VAL A 516 -5.10 29.20 -19.37
C VAL A 516 -4.83 28.22 -20.52
N ASP A 517 -4.82 28.66 -21.78
CA ASP A 517 -4.53 27.79 -22.94
C ASP A 517 -3.05 27.36 -23.02
N ASP A 518 -2.15 28.11 -22.37
CA ASP A 518 -0.75 27.73 -22.22
C ASP A 518 -0.53 26.75 -21.07
N LEU A 519 -1.45 26.71 -20.09
CA LEU A 519 -1.41 25.82 -18.92
C LEU A 519 -2.12 24.50 -19.16
N LEU A 520 -3.30 24.58 -19.77
CA LEU A 520 -4.11 23.42 -20.08
C LEU A 520 -3.66 22.83 -21.40
N TYR A 521 -3.67 21.51 -21.40
CA TYR A 521 -3.50 20.80 -22.64
C TYR A 521 -4.81 20.89 -23.44
N GLY A 522 -4.85 21.82 -24.41
CA GLY A 522 -5.91 21.98 -25.42
C GLY A 522 -6.99 23.01 -25.05
N GLY A 523 -7.15 24.05 -25.88
CA GLY A 523 -8.45 24.72 -26.00
C GLY A 523 -9.46 23.66 -26.42
N ARG A 524 -10.57 23.55 -25.70
CA ARG A 524 -11.60 22.55 -26.01
C ARG A 524 -12.11 22.80 -27.42
N ASP A 525 -11.96 21.81 -28.30
CA ASP A 525 -12.83 21.71 -29.46
C ASP A 525 -14.28 21.70 -28.94
N ASP A 526 -15.15 22.51 -29.53
CA ASP A 526 -16.56 22.74 -29.16
C ASP A 526 -17.42 21.45 -29.06
N ASP A 527 -16.85 20.28 -29.35
CA ASP A 527 -17.50 18.97 -29.26
C ASP A 527 -17.43 18.31 -27.86
N GLU A 528 -16.50 18.72 -26.98
CA GLU A 528 -16.49 18.24 -25.58
C GLU A 528 -17.71 18.75 -24.77
N GLU A 529 -18.38 19.82 -25.22
CA GLU A 529 -19.60 20.32 -24.58
C GLU A 529 -20.85 19.45 -24.86
N LYS A 530 -20.78 18.51 -25.82
CA LYS A 530 -21.89 17.59 -26.11
C LYS A 530 -21.72 16.20 -25.51
N GLN A 531 -20.59 15.89 -24.91
CA GLN A 531 -20.36 14.63 -24.20
C GLN A 531 -19.75 14.95 -22.85
N GLY A 532 -20.57 14.86 -21.79
CA GLY A 532 -20.19 15.17 -20.41
C GLY A 532 -19.06 14.29 -19.87
N ALA A 533 -17.83 14.60 -20.27
CA ALA A 533 -16.59 14.05 -19.78
C ALA A 533 -15.88 15.09 -18.91
N VAL A 534 -16.52 15.43 -17.79
CA VAL A 534 -15.80 15.90 -16.60
C VAL A 534 -16.27 14.99 -15.48
N GLY A 535 -15.32 14.31 -14.84
CA GLY A 535 -15.57 13.45 -13.70
C GLY A 535 -16.14 14.23 -12.52
N TYR A 536 -17.44 14.48 -12.55
CA TYR A 536 -18.19 14.81 -11.35
C TYR A 536 -18.52 13.51 -10.63
N THR A 537 -17.87 13.25 -9.50
CA THR A 537 -18.41 12.30 -8.52
C THR A 537 -19.62 12.96 -7.87
N VAL A 538 -20.79 12.84 -8.50
CA VAL A 538 -22.05 13.25 -7.88
C VAL A 538 -22.53 12.12 -6.97
N GLN A 539 -22.50 12.34 -5.66
CA GLN A 539 -23.26 11.50 -4.73
C GLN A 539 -24.76 11.71 -4.96
N GLN A 540 -25.42 10.81 -5.70
CA GLN A 540 -26.88 10.77 -5.75
C GLN A 540 -27.42 9.77 -4.72
N THR A 541 -28.38 10.25 -3.91
CA THR A 541 -29.16 9.42 -3.00
C THR A 541 -30.42 8.98 -3.73
N PHE A 542 -30.56 7.69 -4.04
CA PHE A 542 -31.79 7.17 -4.64
C PHE A 542 -32.83 6.81 -3.58
N GLN A 543 -34.07 7.28 -3.76
CA GLN A 543 -35.25 6.72 -3.10
C GLN A 543 -36.06 5.95 -4.12
N THR A 544 -35.99 4.61 -4.08
CA THR A 544 -36.90 3.75 -4.83
C THR A 544 -38.23 3.60 -4.09
N GLN A 545 -39.35 3.90 -4.76
CA GLN A 545 -40.69 3.51 -4.30
C GLN A 545 -40.91 2.00 -4.52
N ARG A 546 -41.61 1.39 -3.55
CA ARG A 546 -41.63 -0.04 -3.20
C ARG A 546 -42.40 -0.96 -4.16
N VAL A 547 -41.92 -2.21 -4.25
CA VAL A 547 -42.76 -3.40 -4.02
C VAL A 547 -41.99 -4.40 -3.14
N ASN A 548 -42.59 -4.79 -2.01
CA ASN A 548 -42.17 -5.78 -0.99
C ASN A 548 -41.02 -5.40 -0.03
N GLN A 549 -41.30 -5.64 1.26
CA GLN A 549 -40.63 -5.11 2.45
C GLN A 549 -39.19 -5.64 2.62
N ILE A 550 -38.18 -4.75 2.53
CA ILE A 550 -36.91 -4.68 3.28
C ILE A 550 -36.25 -3.33 2.88
N ASN A 551 -35.87 -2.49 3.83
CA ASN A 551 -35.14 -1.24 3.55
C ASN A 551 -33.64 -1.54 3.43
N VAL A 552 -33.04 -1.31 2.25
CA VAL A 552 -31.58 -1.21 2.10
C VAL A 552 -31.26 0.22 1.67
N ARG A 553 -30.48 0.94 2.47
CA ARG A 553 -29.84 2.20 2.07
C ARG A 553 -28.41 1.87 1.68
N GLY A 554 -27.98 2.33 0.50
CA GLY A 554 -26.60 2.18 0.03
C GLY A 554 -26.21 3.35 -0.86
N THR A 555 -24.96 3.77 -0.77
CA THR A 555 -24.30 4.75 -1.63
C THR A 555 -23.28 4.00 -2.50
N GLY A 556 -23.19 4.33 -3.79
CA GLY A 556 -22.21 3.72 -4.70
C GLY A 556 -21.92 4.64 -5.89
N ASN A 557 -20.71 4.50 -6.44
CA ASN A 557 -20.24 5.25 -7.62
C ASN A 557 -20.59 4.46 -8.90
N VAL A 558 -21.06 5.14 -9.94
CA VAL A 558 -21.34 4.53 -11.26
C VAL A 558 -20.49 5.24 -12.32
N VAL A 559 -19.78 4.46 -13.13
CA VAL A 559 -19.07 4.93 -14.34
C VAL A 559 -20.01 4.68 -15.52
N ILE A 560 -20.36 5.73 -16.27
CA ILE A 560 -21.19 5.62 -17.48
C ILE A 560 -20.24 5.59 -18.69
N THR A 561 -20.31 4.53 -19.49
CA THR A 561 -19.66 4.45 -20.81
C THR A 561 -20.66 4.81 -21.93
N PRO A 562 -20.25 5.48 -23.03
CA PRO A 562 -21.19 5.91 -24.07
C PRO A 562 -21.61 4.74 -24.98
N GLY A 563 -22.92 4.61 -25.19
CA GLY A 563 -23.52 3.76 -26.23
C GLY A 563 -24.53 2.74 -25.72
N ASP A 564 -25.67 3.20 -25.19
CA ASP A 564 -26.93 2.45 -25.13
C ASP A 564 -28.07 3.42 -24.74
N THR A 565 -28.56 4.21 -25.68
CA THR A 565 -29.88 4.83 -25.56
C THR A 565 -30.80 4.15 -26.56
N ASP A 566 -31.43 3.05 -26.13
CA ASP A 566 -32.85 2.78 -26.33
C ASP A 566 -33.28 1.46 -25.66
N GLY A 567 -34.24 1.53 -24.72
CA GLY A 567 -35.01 0.40 -24.20
C GLY A 567 -34.51 -0.23 -22.89
N LEU A 568 -35.28 -0.07 -21.82
CA LEU A 568 -35.10 -0.83 -20.57
C LEU A 568 -35.16 -2.35 -20.84
N CYS A 569 -34.03 -3.04 -20.70
CA CYS A 569 -33.97 -4.48 -20.46
C CYS A 569 -32.88 -4.73 -19.42
N VAL A 570 -33.25 -5.29 -18.27
CA VAL A 570 -32.30 -5.70 -17.22
C VAL A 570 -31.73 -7.05 -17.63
N THR A 571 -30.50 -7.07 -18.13
CA THR A 571 -29.69 -8.28 -18.31
C THR A 571 -28.49 -8.22 -17.37
N THR A 572 -28.45 -9.13 -16.39
CA THR A 572 -27.25 -9.46 -15.63
C THR A 572 -26.29 -10.23 -16.54
N GLU A 573 -25.30 -9.57 -17.12
CA GLU A 573 -24.28 -10.27 -17.90
C GLU A 573 -23.24 -10.95 -17.00
N THR A 574 -23.27 -12.28 -17.06
CA THR A 574 -22.21 -13.18 -16.62
C THR A 574 -21.38 -13.47 -17.87
N ARG A 575 -20.13 -13.00 -17.95
CA ARG A 575 -19.32 -13.20 -19.16
C ARG A 575 -18.55 -14.53 -19.08
N THR A 576 -19.18 -15.60 -19.54
CA THR A 576 -18.53 -16.87 -19.90
C THR A 576 -18.33 -16.86 -21.41
N ARG A 577 -17.08 -16.97 -21.91
CA ARG A 577 -16.84 -17.19 -23.34
C ARG A 577 -16.64 -18.69 -23.60
N TYR A 578 -17.67 -19.31 -24.18
CA TYR A 578 -17.50 -20.51 -25.01
C TYR A 578 -17.35 -20.07 -26.47
N SER A 579 -16.41 -20.69 -27.17
CA SER A 579 -16.26 -20.61 -28.62
C SER A 579 -16.19 -22.06 -29.11
N SER A 580 -17.19 -22.49 -29.88
CA SER A 580 -17.15 -23.72 -30.66
C SER A 580 -17.36 -23.40 -32.15
N ASP A 581 -16.83 -24.34 -32.96
CA ASP A 581 -17.09 -24.64 -34.37
C ASP A 581 -15.83 -24.39 -35.24
N THR A 582 -14.96 -25.39 -35.43
CA THR A 582 -14.95 -26.48 -36.46
C THR A 582 -14.83 -25.98 -37.90
N ASP A 583 -13.67 -26.14 -38.54
CA ASP A 583 -13.46 -27.22 -39.54
C ASP A 583 -12.04 -27.24 -40.18
N THR A 584 -11.47 -28.46 -40.16
CA THR A 584 -10.65 -29.21 -41.15
C THR A 584 -9.33 -28.70 -41.76
N ASP A 585 -8.29 -29.50 -41.50
CA ASP A 585 -7.26 -30.09 -42.39
C ASP A 585 -6.36 -29.22 -43.29
N THR A 586 -5.04 -29.25 -43.04
CA THR A 586 -4.08 -30.15 -43.72
C THR A 586 -2.62 -29.82 -43.38
N ASP A 587 -1.81 -30.88 -43.32
CA ASP A 587 -0.35 -30.95 -43.14
C ASP A 587 0.47 -30.01 -44.03
N THR A 588 1.59 -29.45 -43.52
CA THR A 588 2.93 -29.67 -44.11
C THR A 588 4.10 -29.15 -43.25
N GLU A 589 5.02 -30.08 -42.99
CA GLU A 589 6.48 -30.07 -42.74
C GLU A 589 7.29 -28.77 -42.52
N MET A 590 8.23 -28.90 -41.57
CA MET A 590 9.42 -28.06 -41.30
C MET A 590 10.37 -27.94 -42.53
N PRO A 591 11.32 -26.96 -42.58
CA PRO A 591 12.60 -27.18 -41.91
C PRO A 591 13.27 -25.95 -41.28
N VAL A 592 13.90 -26.24 -40.14
CA VAL A 592 15.18 -25.75 -39.61
C VAL A 592 16.10 -25.02 -40.60
N VAL A 593 16.59 -23.84 -40.21
CA VAL A 593 17.91 -23.32 -40.64
C VAL A 593 18.65 -22.74 -39.44
N ASN A 594 19.75 -23.42 -39.08
CA ASN A 594 20.84 -22.90 -38.25
C ASN A 594 21.77 -22.02 -39.10
N VAL A 595 22.18 -20.86 -38.61
CA VAL A 595 23.51 -20.27 -38.93
C VAL A 595 24.09 -19.59 -37.67
N ILE A 596 25.40 -19.75 -37.56
CA ILE A 596 26.36 -19.61 -36.44
C ILE A 596 26.87 -18.16 -36.31
N PRO A 597 27.44 -17.77 -35.14
CA PRO A 597 27.89 -16.40 -34.83
C PRO A 597 29.38 -16.16 -35.12
N GLU A 598 29.74 -14.91 -35.41
CA GLU A 598 31.09 -14.32 -35.45
C GLU A 598 30.91 -12.79 -35.47
N LEU A 599 31.79 -11.89 -35.01
CA LEU A 599 32.90 -11.86 -34.06
C LEU A 599 33.24 -10.35 -33.93
N GLU A 600 33.90 -10.00 -32.84
CA GLU A 600 34.54 -8.72 -32.46
C GLU A 600 34.86 -7.68 -33.56
N MET A 601 34.56 -6.42 -33.23
CA MET A 601 35.54 -5.32 -33.27
C MET A 601 35.14 -4.17 -32.35
#